data_AF-A0A2V7C299-F1
#
_entry.id   AF-A0A2V7C299-F1
#
_cell.length_a   1.000
_cell.length_b   1.000
_cell.length_c   1.000
_cell.angle_alpha   90.00
_cell.angle_beta   90.00
_cell.angle_gamma   90.00
#
_symmetry.space_group_name_H-M   'P 1'
#
loop_
_entity.id
_entity.type
_entity.pdbx_description
1 polymer ?
#
loop_
_entity_poly.entity_id
_entity_poly.type
_entity_poly.pdbx_seq_one_letter_code
_entity_poly.pdbx_strand_id
1 'polypeptide(L)'
;MHYTADLASIPPNFRDDATPLSTPQPRDEPTPGTREPANQPVPLRLAPGAPITVEARLNGAALTLIVDTGADRTVISPDALARAGLAGQPGRPVEVIGVTGSASATLVTLPLLDIAGARIGPLAVIVYALPSTLRRGLAPDAIDGLLGRDVLDAFTLSVDTASGRATLTPR
;
A
#
# COMPACT_ATOMS: atom_id res chain seq x y z
N MET A 1 20.98 34.75 32.39
CA MET A 1 21.41 33.43 31.90
C MET A 1 21.72 33.58 30.42
N HIS A 2 22.98 33.38 30.02
CA HIS A 2 23.42 33.54 28.63
C HIS A 2 23.81 32.15 28.09
N TYR A 3 23.23 31.75 26.96
CA TYR A 3 23.56 30.50 26.28
C TYR A 3 24.20 30.84 24.93
N THR A 4 25.37 30.30 24.65
CA THR A 4 26.02 30.37 23.34
C THR A 4 26.54 29.00 22.95
N ALA A 5 26.54 28.70 21.65
CA ALA A 5 26.99 27.42 21.09
C ALA A 5 28.43 27.47 20.57
N ASP A 6 29.20 28.51 20.94
CA ASP A 6 30.59 28.69 20.53
C ASP A 6 31.54 28.61 21.74
N LEU A 7 32.48 27.67 21.68
CA LEU A 7 33.43 27.33 22.75
C LEU A 7 34.54 28.39 22.97
N ALA A 8 34.66 29.42 22.12
CA ALA A 8 35.66 30.48 22.31
C ALA A 8 35.20 31.62 23.24
N SER A 9 33.95 31.60 23.72
CA SER A 9 33.36 32.68 24.53
C SER A 9 33.30 32.40 26.05
N ILE A 10 33.99 31.38 26.57
CA ILE A 10 33.94 31.03 27.99
C ILE A 10 35.02 31.79 28.80
N PRO A 11 34.65 32.61 29.81
CA PRO A 11 35.59 33.31 30.69
C PRO A 11 36.52 32.34 31.46
N PRO A 12 37.80 32.70 31.67
CA PRO A 12 38.82 31.79 32.22
C PRO A 12 38.53 31.29 33.65
N ASN A 13 37.71 32.00 34.41
CA ASN A 13 37.50 31.76 35.85
C ASN A 13 36.62 30.53 36.18
N PHE A 14 36.11 29.83 35.17
CA PHE A 14 35.17 28.71 35.33
C PHE A 14 35.61 27.42 34.61
N ARG A 15 36.88 27.31 34.21
CA ARG A 15 37.38 26.14 33.45
C ARG A 15 37.68 24.91 34.30
N ASP A 16 37.98 25.07 35.59
CA ASP A 16 38.46 23.97 36.44
C ASP A 16 37.35 23.08 37.04
N ASP A 17 36.07 23.47 36.93
CA ASP A 17 34.91 22.71 37.44
C ASP A 17 34.05 22.10 36.32
N ALA A 18 34.54 22.11 35.08
CA ALA A 18 33.79 21.64 33.91
C ALA A 18 33.90 20.13 33.73
N THR A 19 32.88 19.39 34.13
CA THR A 19 32.72 17.97 33.78
C THR A 19 32.11 17.84 32.37
N PRO A 20 32.66 17.01 31.47
CA PRO A 20 32.01 16.74 30.18
C PRO A 20 30.70 15.98 30.42
N LEU A 21 29.58 16.67 30.24
CA LEU A 21 28.30 16.03 30.03
C LEU A 21 28.36 15.36 28.66
N SER A 22 28.43 14.03 28.64
CA SER A 22 28.13 13.27 27.42
C SER A 22 26.79 13.77 26.89
N THR A 23 26.81 14.39 25.72
CA THR A 23 25.59 14.72 24.99
C THR A 23 24.76 13.44 24.86
N PRO A 24 23.45 13.47 25.15
CA PRO A 24 22.57 12.45 24.63
C PRO A 24 22.85 12.39 23.13
N GLN A 25 23.20 11.21 22.63
CA GLN A 25 23.21 10.94 21.20
C GLN A 25 21.87 11.47 20.67
N PRO A 26 21.86 12.31 19.61
CA PRO A 26 20.61 12.76 19.02
C PRO A 26 19.75 11.52 18.82
N ARG A 27 18.62 11.45 19.53
CA ARG A 27 17.54 10.57 19.11
C ARG A 27 17.35 10.94 17.66
N ASP A 28 17.54 9.99 16.73
CA ASP A 28 17.30 10.21 15.31
C ASP A 28 16.00 11.01 15.22
N GLU A 29 16.12 12.29 14.87
CA GLU A 29 14.97 13.08 14.53
C GLU A 29 14.28 12.28 13.42
N PRO A 30 12.96 12.04 13.49
CA PRO A 30 12.26 11.53 12.33
C PRO A 30 12.49 12.56 11.24
N THR A 31 13.40 12.22 10.32
CA THR A 31 13.73 13.01 9.14
C THR A 31 12.43 13.60 8.60
N PRO A 32 12.30 14.93 8.45
CA PRO A 32 11.16 15.53 7.78
C PRO A 32 10.97 14.78 6.46
N GLY A 33 9.81 14.12 6.33
CA GLY A 33 9.60 13.01 5.42
C GLY A 33 10.28 13.24 4.08
N THR A 34 11.23 12.37 3.76
CA THR A 34 11.59 12.10 2.37
C THR A 34 10.26 11.84 1.67
N ARG A 35 9.79 12.83 0.91
CA ARG A 35 8.78 12.61 -0.11
C ARG A 35 9.44 11.55 -0.98
N GLU A 36 9.04 10.29 -0.82
CA GLU A 36 9.50 9.24 -1.72
C GLU A 36 9.30 9.80 -3.13
N PRO A 37 10.32 9.73 -4.02
CA PRO A 37 10.21 10.29 -5.35
C PRO A 37 8.88 9.84 -5.94
N ALA A 38 7.99 10.81 -6.20
CA ALA A 38 6.74 10.54 -6.86
C ALA A 38 7.13 9.89 -8.19
N ASN A 39 6.70 8.64 -8.42
CA ASN A 39 7.03 7.80 -9.57
C ASN A 39 8.22 6.81 -9.43
N GLN A 40 8.50 6.27 -8.23
CA GLN A 40 9.38 5.09 -8.12
C GLN A 40 8.65 3.79 -8.50
N PRO A 41 9.30 2.87 -9.24
CA PRO A 41 8.73 1.56 -9.52
C PRO A 41 8.64 0.71 -8.25
N VAL A 42 7.44 0.24 -7.94
CA VAL A 42 7.18 -0.70 -6.84
C VAL A 42 7.21 -2.13 -7.39
N PRO A 43 8.09 -3.02 -6.90
CA PRO A 43 8.16 -4.40 -7.37
C PRO A 43 6.89 -5.17 -6.98
N LEU A 44 6.41 -5.99 -7.91
CA LEU A 44 5.30 -6.91 -7.72
C LEU A 44 5.82 -8.31 -7.45
N ARG A 45 5.03 -9.13 -6.78
CA ARG A 45 5.33 -10.55 -6.62
C ARG A 45 4.97 -11.27 -7.91
N LEU A 46 5.96 -11.89 -8.54
CA LEU A 46 5.80 -12.74 -9.72
C LEU A 46 6.40 -14.11 -9.41
N ALA A 47 5.62 -15.17 -9.62
CA ALA A 47 6.09 -16.55 -9.49
C ALA A 47 5.60 -17.38 -10.69
N PRO A 48 6.40 -18.35 -11.18
CA PRO A 48 6.02 -19.18 -12.31
C PRO A 48 4.68 -19.89 -12.06
N GLY A 49 3.73 -19.73 -12.98
CA GLY A 49 2.41 -20.37 -12.89
C GLY A 49 1.47 -19.80 -11.82
N ALA A 50 1.87 -18.74 -11.12
CA ALA A 50 1.03 -18.02 -10.16
C ALA A 50 0.64 -16.62 -10.67
N PRO A 51 -0.50 -16.07 -10.23
CA PRO A 51 -0.88 -14.69 -10.52
C PRO A 51 0.15 -13.66 -10.03
N ILE A 52 0.25 -12.53 -10.74
CA ILE A 52 1.02 -11.37 -10.27
C ILE A 52 0.24 -10.69 -9.15
N THR A 53 0.90 -10.41 -8.03
CA THR A 53 0.26 -9.80 -6.86
C THR A 53 0.98 -8.54 -6.36
N VAL A 54 0.20 -7.68 -5.70
CA VAL A 54 0.64 -6.42 -5.12
C VAL A 54 0.07 -6.25 -3.73
N GLU A 55 0.87 -5.68 -2.83
CA GLU A 55 0.41 -5.31 -1.49
C GLU A 55 -0.27 -3.93 -1.55
N ALA A 56 -1.40 -3.82 -0.86
CA ALA A 56 -2.14 -2.58 -0.67
C ALA A 56 -2.53 -2.42 0.80
N ARG A 57 -3.00 -1.23 1.17
CA ARG A 57 -3.57 -0.96 2.49
C ARG A 57 -4.93 -0.30 2.37
N LEU A 58 -5.88 -0.82 3.14
CA LEU A 58 -7.22 -0.25 3.28
C LEU A 58 -7.47 0.00 4.76
N ASN A 59 -7.59 1.26 5.14
CA ASN A 59 -7.79 1.67 6.53
C ASN A 59 -6.76 1.02 7.50
N GLY A 60 -5.48 0.98 7.08
CA GLY A 60 -4.39 0.37 7.85
C GLY A 60 -4.27 -1.16 7.77
N ALA A 61 -5.32 -1.88 7.36
CA ALA A 61 -5.26 -3.31 7.10
C ALA A 61 -4.46 -3.59 5.82
N ALA A 62 -3.56 -4.58 5.86
CA ALA A 62 -2.83 -5.05 4.68
C ALA A 62 -3.71 -5.95 3.82
N LEU A 63 -3.58 -5.79 2.49
CA LEU A 63 -4.27 -6.57 1.48
C LEU A 63 -3.28 -7.05 0.45
N THR A 64 -3.45 -8.28 -0.01
CA THR A 64 -2.76 -8.79 -1.19
C THR A 64 -3.75 -8.93 -2.34
N LEU A 65 -3.52 -8.18 -3.40
CA LEU A 65 -4.42 -8.12 -4.58
C LEU A 65 -3.74 -8.75 -5.79
N ILE A 66 -4.49 -9.50 -6.58
CA ILE A 66 -4.05 -9.96 -7.90
C ILE A 66 -4.15 -8.79 -8.87
N VAL A 67 -3.11 -8.55 -9.66
CA VAL A 67 -3.17 -7.57 -10.76
C VAL A 67 -4.01 -8.16 -11.90
N ASP A 68 -5.18 -7.57 -12.17
CA ASP A 68 -6.12 -8.05 -13.17
C ASP A 68 -6.48 -6.95 -14.18
N THR A 69 -5.75 -6.92 -15.30
CA THR A 69 -6.01 -5.98 -16.40
C THR A 69 -7.32 -6.27 -17.13
N GLY A 70 -7.95 -7.43 -16.91
CA GLY A 70 -9.23 -7.81 -17.50
C GLY A 70 -10.45 -7.34 -16.69
N ALA A 71 -10.24 -6.86 -15.46
CA ALA A 71 -11.30 -6.36 -14.60
C ALA A 71 -11.47 -4.84 -14.72
N ASP A 72 -12.68 -4.37 -15.00
CA ASP A 72 -12.98 -2.93 -15.06
C ASP A 72 -12.93 -2.26 -13.69
N ARG A 73 -13.30 -3.01 -12.65
CA ARG A 73 -13.40 -2.55 -11.27
C ARG A 73 -12.53 -3.40 -10.36
N THR A 74 -11.96 -2.75 -9.36
CA THR A 74 -11.26 -3.42 -8.26
C THR A 74 -12.27 -4.23 -7.43
N VAL A 75 -11.89 -5.45 -7.09
CA VAL A 75 -12.69 -6.40 -6.30
C VAL A 75 -12.00 -6.59 -4.95
N ILE A 76 -12.75 -6.52 -3.86
CA ILE A 76 -12.28 -6.76 -2.49
C ILE A 76 -13.13 -7.86 -1.86
N SER A 77 -12.51 -8.79 -1.14
CA SER A 77 -13.23 -9.85 -0.43
C SER A 77 -14.00 -9.28 0.77
N PRO A 78 -15.13 -9.90 1.16
CA PRO A 78 -15.84 -9.52 2.37
C PRO A 78 -14.95 -9.57 3.63
N ASP A 79 -14.07 -10.57 3.73
CA ASP A 79 -13.14 -10.74 4.86
C ASP A 79 -12.11 -9.62 4.91
N ALA A 80 -11.56 -9.19 3.77
CA ALA A 80 -10.63 -8.07 3.72
C ALA A 80 -11.31 -6.75 4.12
N LEU A 81 -12.55 -6.54 3.67
CA LEU A 81 -13.36 -5.38 4.08
C LEU A 81 -13.66 -5.41 5.58
N ALA A 82 -13.94 -6.58 6.15
CA ALA A 82 -14.15 -6.76 7.58
C ALA A 82 -12.87 -6.49 8.39
N ARG A 83 -11.71 -7.01 7.94
CA ARG A 83 -10.40 -6.73 8.55
C ARG A 83 -10.04 -5.25 8.53
N ALA A 84 -10.48 -4.53 7.51
CA ALA A 84 -10.34 -3.07 7.42
C ALA A 84 -11.35 -2.29 8.29
N GLY A 85 -12.26 -2.96 9.00
CA GLY A 85 -13.30 -2.32 9.82
C GLY A 85 -14.42 -1.68 9.00
N LEU A 86 -14.61 -2.12 7.74
CA LEU A 86 -15.53 -1.50 6.77
C LEU A 86 -16.72 -2.40 6.40
N ALA A 87 -16.93 -3.54 7.09
CA ALA A 87 -18.02 -4.48 6.79
C ALA A 87 -19.43 -3.86 6.84
N GLY A 88 -19.62 -2.77 7.59
CA GLY A 88 -20.90 -2.06 7.71
C GLY A 88 -21.09 -0.90 6.73
N GLN A 89 -20.17 -0.69 5.79
CA GLN A 89 -20.32 0.38 4.79
C GLN A 89 -21.57 0.14 3.93
N PRO A 90 -22.38 1.18 3.66
CA PRO A 90 -23.55 1.03 2.79
C PRO A 90 -23.09 0.62 1.39
N GLY A 91 -23.78 -0.37 0.84
CA GLY A 91 -23.50 -0.90 -0.49
C GLY A 91 -24.77 -1.07 -1.30
N ARG A 92 -24.62 -1.09 -2.63
CA ARG A 92 -25.70 -1.34 -3.57
C ARG A 92 -25.53 -2.73 -4.20
N PRO A 93 -26.55 -3.59 -4.23
CA PRO A 93 -26.50 -4.84 -4.99
C PRO A 93 -26.23 -4.56 -6.46
N VAL A 94 -25.33 -5.34 -7.05
CA VAL A 94 -24.98 -5.27 -8.48
C VAL A 94 -24.77 -6.67 -9.02
N GLU A 95 -24.92 -6.82 -10.33
CA GLU A 95 -24.52 -8.01 -11.06
C GLU A 95 -23.18 -7.74 -11.75
N VAL A 96 -22.22 -8.63 -11.56
CA VAL A 96 -20.91 -8.60 -12.22
C VAL A 96 -20.91 -9.66 -13.30
N ILE A 97 -20.52 -9.28 -14.51
CA ILE A 97 -20.41 -10.18 -15.64
C ILE A 97 -18.93 -10.42 -15.92
N GLY A 98 -18.51 -11.69 -15.88
CA GLY A 98 -17.15 -12.11 -16.19
C GLY A 98 -17.13 -13.29 -17.16
N VAL A 99 -15.93 -13.79 -17.44
CA VAL A 99 -15.71 -14.91 -18.37
C VAL A 99 -16.42 -16.19 -17.92
N THR A 100 -16.60 -16.37 -16.62
CA THR A 100 -17.24 -17.56 -16.03
C THR A 100 -18.75 -17.42 -15.87
N GLY A 101 -19.37 -16.34 -16.37
CA GLY A 101 -20.79 -16.01 -16.21
C GLY A 101 -21.02 -14.79 -15.34
N SER A 102 -22.22 -14.65 -14.81
CA SER A 102 -22.58 -13.54 -13.91
C SER A 102 -22.61 -13.95 -12.43
N ALA A 103 -22.35 -12.99 -11.55
CA ALA A 103 -22.39 -13.17 -10.12
C ALA A 103 -23.03 -11.96 -9.43
N SER A 104 -23.86 -12.21 -8.42
CA SER A 104 -24.35 -11.15 -7.53
C SER A 104 -23.23 -10.69 -6.60
N ALA A 105 -23.05 -9.37 -6.51
CA ALA A 105 -22.06 -8.74 -5.66
C ALA A 105 -22.61 -7.44 -5.06
N THR A 106 -21.81 -6.75 -4.25
CA THR A 106 -22.17 -5.46 -3.66
C THR A 106 -21.18 -4.38 -4.09
N LEU A 107 -21.65 -3.27 -4.63
CA LEU A 107 -20.83 -2.10 -4.91
C LEU A 107 -20.72 -1.25 -3.64
N VAL A 108 -19.49 -1.04 -3.15
CA VAL A 108 -19.18 -0.24 -1.95
C VAL A 108 -18.20 0.87 -2.33
N THR A 109 -18.37 2.05 -1.75
CA THR A 109 -17.40 3.15 -1.92
C THR A 109 -16.40 3.13 -0.77
N LEU A 110 -15.12 2.89 -1.09
CA LEU A 110 -14.02 3.01 -0.16
C LEU A 110 -13.56 4.48 -0.08
N PRO A 111 -13.27 5.00 1.12
CA PRO A 111 -12.75 6.36 1.25
C PRO A 111 -11.39 6.53 0.57
N LEU A 112 -10.50 5.56 0.77
CA LEU A 112 -9.13 5.60 0.28
C LEU A 112 -8.51 4.19 0.24
N LEU A 113 -7.82 3.88 -0.84
CA LEU A 113 -6.95 2.73 -1.00
C LEU A 113 -5.51 3.22 -1.18
N ASP A 114 -4.60 2.80 -0.29
CA ASP A 114 -3.18 3.09 -0.40
C ASP A 114 -2.50 1.93 -1.13
N ILE A 115 -1.86 2.20 -2.27
CA ILE A 115 -1.23 1.16 -3.09
C ILE A 115 -0.07 1.72 -3.90
N ALA A 116 1.07 1.01 -3.88
CA ALA A 116 2.27 1.36 -4.66
C ALA A 116 2.67 2.85 -4.57
N GLY A 117 2.58 3.45 -3.37
CA GLY A 117 2.90 4.86 -3.13
C GLY A 117 1.80 5.86 -3.54
N ALA A 118 0.72 5.41 -4.18
CA ALA A 118 -0.44 6.24 -4.49
C ALA A 118 -1.56 6.07 -3.45
N ARG A 119 -2.35 7.12 -3.29
CA ARG A 119 -3.56 7.14 -2.46
C ARG A 119 -4.75 7.38 -3.38
N ILE A 120 -5.61 6.38 -3.57
CA ILE A 120 -6.69 6.41 -4.56
C ILE A 120 -8.02 6.40 -3.83
N GLY A 121 -8.81 7.46 -4.02
CA GLY A 121 -10.12 7.57 -3.40
C GLY A 121 -10.84 8.89 -3.75
N PRO A 122 -12.16 8.96 -3.55
CA PRO A 122 -13.05 7.85 -3.19
C PRO A 122 -13.14 6.81 -4.33
N LEU A 123 -13.15 5.52 -3.99
CA LEU A 123 -13.07 4.42 -4.96
C LEU A 123 -14.26 3.48 -4.83
N ALA A 124 -15.04 3.32 -5.90
CA ALA A 124 -16.13 2.35 -5.94
C ALA A 124 -15.59 0.96 -6.31
N VAL A 125 -15.68 0.01 -5.38
CA VAL A 125 -15.20 -1.37 -5.52
C VAL A 125 -16.34 -2.37 -5.49
N ILE A 126 -16.10 -3.53 -6.09
CA ILE A 126 -16.98 -4.70 -5.97
C ILE A 126 -16.56 -5.50 -4.74
N VAL A 127 -17.51 -5.79 -3.86
CA VAL A 127 -17.32 -6.71 -2.74
C VAL A 127 -17.85 -8.08 -3.13
N TYR A 128 -16.95 -9.05 -3.27
CA TYR A 128 -17.26 -10.40 -3.75
C TYR A 128 -16.26 -11.45 -3.24
N ALA A 129 -16.76 -12.63 -2.89
CA ALA A 129 -15.93 -13.75 -2.47
C ALA A 129 -15.27 -14.42 -3.68
N LEU A 130 -13.95 -14.25 -3.83
CA LEU A 130 -13.22 -14.81 -4.96
C LEU A 130 -13.23 -16.34 -4.96
N PRO A 131 -13.43 -16.98 -6.13
CA PRO A 131 -13.36 -18.42 -6.23
C PRO A 131 -11.94 -18.93 -5.97
N SER A 132 -11.82 -20.10 -5.36
CA SER A 132 -10.54 -20.72 -5.00
C SER A 132 -9.63 -21.00 -6.22
N THR A 133 -10.20 -21.09 -7.42
CA THR A 133 -9.48 -21.30 -8.68
C THR A 133 -8.52 -20.16 -9.03
N LEU A 134 -8.82 -18.92 -8.62
CA LEU A 134 -7.94 -17.76 -8.82
C LEU A 134 -6.75 -17.75 -7.85
N ARG A 135 -6.77 -18.60 -6.83
CA ARG A 135 -5.71 -18.72 -5.83
C ARG A 135 -4.68 -19.81 -6.16
N ARG A 136 -4.69 -20.37 -7.38
CA ARG A 136 -3.72 -21.42 -7.77
C ARG A 136 -2.29 -20.92 -7.64
N GLY A 137 -1.44 -21.73 -7.03
CA GLY A 137 -0.03 -21.39 -6.78
C GLY A 137 0.18 -20.41 -5.63
N LEU A 138 -0.88 -20.03 -4.91
CA LEU A 138 -0.87 -19.11 -3.78
C LEU A 138 -1.43 -19.82 -2.54
N ALA A 139 -1.09 -19.34 -1.34
CA ALA A 139 -1.69 -19.86 -0.12
C ALA A 139 -3.21 -19.52 -0.09
N PRO A 140 -4.09 -20.42 0.40
CA PRO A 140 -5.55 -20.25 0.34
C PRO A 140 -6.09 -18.96 0.95
N ASP A 141 -5.40 -18.42 1.96
CA ASP A 141 -5.79 -17.23 2.73
C ASP A 141 -5.01 -15.96 2.34
N ALA A 142 -4.18 -16.03 1.29
CA ALA A 142 -3.27 -14.96 0.94
C ALA A 142 -3.83 -13.96 -0.09
N ILE A 143 -5.07 -14.09 -0.57
CA ILE A 143 -5.61 -13.22 -1.62
C ILE A 143 -6.93 -12.59 -1.23
N ASP A 144 -6.89 -11.27 -1.21
CA ASP A 144 -7.95 -10.39 -0.73
C ASP A 144 -8.77 -9.74 -1.83
N GLY A 145 -8.36 -9.87 -3.09
CA GLY A 145 -9.03 -9.15 -4.15
C GLY A 145 -8.32 -9.17 -5.50
N LEU A 146 -8.93 -8.44 -6.43
CA LEU A 146 -8.42 -8.16 -7.77
C LEU A 146 -8.22 -6.65 -7.89
N LEU A 147 -7.08 -6.23 -8.43
CA LEU A 147 -6.80 -4.84 -8.77
C LEU A 147 -7.19 -4.60 -10.22
N GLY A 148 -8.28 -3.86 -10.41
CA GLY A 148 -8.84 -3.58 -11.72
C GLY A 148 -8.29 -2.32 -12.38
N ARG A 149 -8.78 -2.05 -13.60
CA ARG A 149 -8.38 -0.90 -14.42
C ARG A 149 -8.70 0.45 -13.78
N ASP A 150 -9.79 0.54 -13.02
CA ASP A 150 -10.14 1.73 -12.23
C ASP A 150 -9.02 2.22 -11.28
N VAL A 151 -8.13 1.31 -10.87
CA VAL A 151 -6.91 1.65 -10.13
C VAL A 151 -5.68 1.59 -11.02
N LEU A 152 -5.53 0.57 -11.86
CA LEU A 152 -4.34 0.37 -12.70
C LEU A 152 -4.08 1.52 -13.68
N ASP A 153 -5.10 2.26 -14.10
CA ASP A 153 -4.95 3.40 -15.01
C ASP A 153 -4.10 4.55 -14.41
N ALA A 154 -3.99 4.61 -13.07
CA ALA A 154 -3.10 5.53 -12.37
C ALA A 154 -1.62 5.10 -12.40
N PHE A 155 -1.31 3.93 -12.99
CA PHE A 155 0.03 3.34 -12.97
C PHE A 155 0.49 2.91 -14.36
N THR A 156 1.81 2.80 -14.50
CA THR A 156 2.46 2.02 -15.55
C THR A 156 2.82 0.65 -14.98
N LEU A 157 2.15 -0.39 -15.50
CA LEU A 157 2.51 -1.79 -15.25
C LEU A 157 3.59 -2.22 -16.25
N SER A 158 4.73 -2.70 -15.74
CA SER A 158 5.79 -3.29 -16.56
C SER A 158 6.03 -4.73 -16.13
N VAL A 159 6.08 -5.66 -17.09
CA VAL A 159 6.32 -7.09 -16.85
C VAL A 159 7.43 -7.55 -17.79
N ASP A 160 8.53 -7.98 -17.21
CA ASP A 160 9.65 -8.63 -17.89
C ASP A 160 9.70 -10.10 -17.44
N THR A 161 9.16 -10.97 -18.28
CA THR A 161 9.12 -12.41 -18.03
C THR A 161 10.48 -13.08 -18.18
N ALA A 162 11.40 -12.48 -18.93
CA ALA A 162 12.75 -13.02 -19.12
C ALA A 162 13.60 -12.83 -17.85
N SER A 163 13.47 -11.67 -17.19
CA SER A 163 14.15 -11.42 -15.91
C SER A 163 13.31 -11.77 -14.68
N GLY A 164 12.06 -12.21 -14.87
CA GLY A 164 11.15 -12.55 -13.78
C GLY A 164 10.78 -11.34 -12.91
N ARG A 165 10.64 -10.15 -13.52
CA ARG A 165 10.35 -8.90 -12.83
C ARG A 165 9.01 -8.33 -13.27
N ALA A 166 8.26 -7.79 -12.32
CA ALA A 166 7.10 -6.97 -12.61
C ALA A 166 7.07 -5.76 -11.66
N THR A 167 6.63 -4.61 -12.15
CA THR A 167 6.59 -3.35 -11.37
C THR A 167 5.33 -2.55 -11.65
N LEU A 168 4.83 -1.82 -10.64
CA LEU A 168 3.86 -0.75 -10.78
C LEU A 168 4.52 0.59 -10.50
N THR A 169 4.34 1.57 -11.38
CA THR A 169 4.97 2.89 -11.26
C THR A 169 3.89 3.98 -11.36
N PRO A 170 3.69 4.87 -10.36
CA PRO A 170 2.66 5.91 -10.39
C PRO A 170 2.80 6.87 -11.58
N ARG A 171 1.72 7.20 -12.30
CA ARG A 171 1.78 8.16 -13.42
C ARG A 171 1.81 9.62 -12.98
#